data_AF-A0A2A4Z054-F1
#
_entry.id   AF-A0A2A4Z054-F1
#
_cell.length_a   1.000
_cell.length_b   1.000
_cell.length_c   1.000
_cell.angle_alpha   90.00
_cell.angle_beta   90.00
_cell.angle_gamma   90.00
#
_symmetry.space_group_name_H-M   'P 1'
#
loop_
_entity.id
_entity.type
_entity.pdbx_description
1 polymer ?
#
loop_
_entity_poly.entity_id
_entity_poly.type
_entity_poly.pdbx_seq_one_letter_code
_entity_poly.pdbx_strand_id
1 'polypeptide(L)'
;MNVFTKRTNFICLFLGALLCVFAGALFISSTSYAKTKNAPTSKESFLKAWKAYQKNLPTTVTFEETGEPNTYIYETTLFPYKGKMKILNVVVDRNLSYYYDYDLNSDDVLKGTVEIEFPDLEEDFFQIHSHSSALWERQNFLFFIDNRWIGADQWREFEDENEISTAHAQCAPSKFWSKDNKILTAFIPLGVFVLVFIFVISRSNKMQKKQIEKYDLSMQRQEDAIKQQQQAFKLAEESLALQKEQTDYLRQLLKDKK
;
A
#
# COMPACT_ATOMS: atom_id res chain seq x y z
N MET A 1 -54.57 11.31 13.49
CA MET A 1 -53.93 11.54 12.18
C MET A 1 -52.41 11.60 12.41
N ASN A 2 -51.71 10.47 12.25
CA ASN A 2 -50.26 10.37 12.46
C ASN A 2 -49.60 10.00 11.12
N VAL A 3 -48.90 10.95 10.51
CA VAL A 3 -48.10 10.75 9.30
C VAL A 3 -46.68 11.23 9.60
N PHE A 4 -45.92 10.45 10.35
CA PHE A 4 -44.48 10.65 10.50
C PHE A 4 -43.85 9.31 10.88
N THR A 5 -43.31 8.59 9.88
CA THR A 5 -42.21 7.61 9.99
C THR A 5 -42.09 6.81 8.69
N LYS A 6 -41.45 7.36 7.66
CA LYS A 6 -41.14 6.57 6.45
C LYS A 6 -39.93 7.06 5.65
N ARG A 7 -38.86 7.53 6.32
CA ARG A 7 -37.67 8.05 5.62
C ARG A 7 -36.29 7.54 6.03
N THR A 8 -36.18 6.60 6.98
CA THR A 8 -34.87 6.13 7.48
C THR A 8 -34.36 4.83 6.86
N ASN A 9 -35.17 4.05 6.14
CA ASN A 9 -34.76 2.70 5.70
C ASN A 9 -34.00 2.63 4.37
N PHE A 10 -33.98 3.70 3.56
CA PHE A 10 -33.35 3.62 2.23
C PHE A 10 -31.82 3.72 2.28
N ILE A 11 -31.25 4.44 3.25
CA ILE A 11 -29.80 4.67 3.32
C ILE A 11 -29.06 3.43 3.84
N CYS A 12 -29.63 2.70 4.80
CA CYS A 12 -29.04 1.47 5.32
C CYS A 12 -29.05 0.32 4.31
N LEU A 13 -30.06 0.25 3.43
CA LEU A 13 -30.15 -0.79 2.40
C LEU A 13 -29.09 -0.62 1.30
N PHE A 14 -28.73 0.61 0.94
CA PHE A 14 -27.69 0.87 -0.07
C PHE A 14 -26.27 0.60 0.44
N LEU A 15 -26.00 0.85 1.73
CA LEU A 15 -24.70 0.54 2.35
C LEU A 15 -24.46 -0.97 2.47
N GLY A 16 -25.49 -1.76 2.78
CA GLY A 16 -25.38 -3.22 2.86
C GLY A 16 -25.12 -3.89 1.50
N ALA A 17 -25.77 -3.39 0.43
CA ALA A 17 -25.59 -3.94 -0.92
C ALA A 17 -24.19 -3.66 -1.49
N LEU A 18 -23.61 -2.50 -1.19
CA LEU A 18 -22.26 -2.13 -1.66
C LEU A 18 -21.15 -2.98 -1.02
N LEU A 19 -21.33 -3.36 0.25
CA LEU A 19 -20.41 -4.19 1.02
C LEU A 19 -20.38 -5.65 0.50
N CYS A 20 -21.52 -6.20 0.07
CA CYS A 20 -21.59 -7.54 -0.50
C CYS A 20 -20.96 -7.65 -1.91
N VAL A 21 -21.05 -6.59 -2.72
CA VAL A 21 -20.44 -6.57 -4.07
C VAL A 21 -18.91 -6.46 -3.99
N PHE A 22 -18.36 -5.73 -3.00
CA PHE A 22 -16.91 -5.67 -2.77
C PHE A 22 -16.34 -6.98 -2.21
N ALA A 23 -17.07 -7.69 -1.35
CA ALA A 23 -16.64 -8.99 -0.84
C ALA A 23 -16.65 -10.08 -1.93
N GLY A 24 -17.58 -10.03 -2.89
CA GLY A 24 -17.66 -10.99 -4.00
C GLY A 24 -16.56 -10.79 -5.06
N ALA A 25 -16.10 -9.55 -5.30
CA ALA A 25 -15.07 -9.25 -6.28
C ALA A 25 -13.65 -9.67 -5.82
N LEU A 26 -13.41 -9.81 -4.52
CA LEU A 26 -12.12 -10.25 -3.96
C LEU A 26 -11.89 -11.77 -4.06
N PHE A 27 -12.93 -12.57 -4.29
CA PHE A 27 -12.83 -14.04 -4.33
C PHE A 27 -12.64 -14.65 -5.73
N ILE A 28 -12.78 -13.86 -6.80
CA ILE A 28 -12.75 -14.37 -8.19
C ILE A 28 -11.35 -14.27 -8.82
N SER A 29 -10.39 -13.60 -8.17
CA SER A 29 -9.02 -13.42 -8.70
C SER A 29 -8.03 -14.54 -8.36
N SER A 30 -8.43 -15.61 -7.66
CA SER A 30 -7.57 -16.76 -7.39
C SER A 30 -7.76 -17.88 -8.42
N THR A 31 -7.59 -17.59 -9.71
CA THR A 31 -7.31 -18.65 -10.68
C THR A 31 -5.84 -19.03 -10.54
N SER A 32 -5.57 -19.97 -9.63
CA SER A 32 -4.29 -20.64 -9.53
C SER A 32 -3.95 -21.28 -10.87
N TYR A 33 -3.11 -20.59 -11.63
CA TYR A 33 -2.38 -21.16 -12.76
C TYR A 33 -1.53 -22.31 -12.20
N ALA A 34 -1.98 -23.54 -12.40
CA ALA A 34 -1.15 -24.72 -12.25
C ALA A 34 -0.10 -24.70 -13.38
N LYS A 35 0.96 -23.93 -13.17
CA LYS A 35 2.18 -24.01 -13.98
C LYS A 35 2.78 -25.38 -13.70
N THR A 36 2.79 -26.22 -14.73
CA THR A 36 3.47 -27.52 -14.79
C THR A 36 4.85 -27.39 -14.14
N LYS A 37 5.02 -28.04 -12.97
CA LYS A 37 6.28 -28.03 -12.22
C LYS A 37 7.22 -29.04 -12.87
N ASN A 38 8.04 -28.55 -13.80
CA ASN A 38 9.20 -29.25 -14.35
C ASN A 38 10.17 -29.66 -13.21
N ALA A 39 10.98 -30.70 -13.50
CA ALA A 39 12.01 -31.39 -12.73
C ALA A 39 12.70 -30.62 -11.55
N PRO A 40 13.23 -31.32 -10.53
CA PRO A 40 13.47 -30.76 -9.21
C PRO A 40 14.59 -29.72 -9.24
N THR A 41 14.25 -28.51 -8.83
CA THR A 41 15.13 -27.46 -8.32
C THR A 41 15.80 -27.93 -7.01
N SER A 42 16.64 -28.96 -7.09
CA SER A 42 17.32 -29.58 -5.95
C SER A 42 18.73 -29.01 -5.76
N LYS A 43 19.25 -29.08 -4.52
CA LYS A 43 20.63 -28.71 -4.18
C LYS A 43 21.67 -29.44 -5.05
N GLU A 44 21.38 -30.67 -5.47
CA GLU A 44 22.24 -31.47 -6.34
C GLU A 44 22.33 -30.89 -7.76
N SER A 45 21.20 -30.44 -8.32
CA SER A 45 21.15 -29.79 -9.63
C SER A 45 21.99 -28.52 -9.62
N PHE A 46 21.81 -27.69 -8.58
CA PHE A 46 22.59 -26.48 -8.38
C PHE A 46 24.08 -26.80 -8.23
N LEU A 47 24.46 -27.72 -7.34
CA LEU A 47 25.86 -28.05 -7.09
C LEU A 47 26.56 -28.57 -8.36
N LYS A 48 25.88 -29.39 -9.15
CA LYS A 48 26.40 -29.87 -10.44
C LYS A 48 26.65 -28.71 -11.40
N ALA A 49 25.72 -27.77 -11.50
CA ALA A 49 25.87 -26.59 -12.34
C ALA A 49 26.99 -25.66 -11.84
N TRP A 50 27.06 -25.43 -10.53
CA TRP A 50 28.10 -24.63 -9.89
C TRP A 50 29.50 -25.20 -10.13
N LYS A 51 29.69 -26.51 -9.97
CA LYS A 51 30.96 -27.18 -10.31
C LYS A 51 31.36 -26.96 -11.78
N ALA A 52 30.40 -27.07 -12.69
CA ALA A 52 30.66 -26.85 -14.12
C ALA A 52 31.00 -25.38 -14.41
N TYR A 53 30.29 -24.45 -13.77
CA TYR A 53 30.53 -23.02 -13.87
C TYR A 53 31.95 -22.67 -13.39
N GLN A 54 32.35 -23.14 -12.19
CA GLN A 54 33.68 -22.89 -11.64
C GLN A 54 34.80 -23.36 -12.57
N LYS A 55 34.66 -24.54 -13.20
CA LYS A 55 35.64 -25.05 -14.18
C LYS A 55 35.75 -24.21 -15.45
N ASN A 56 34.68 -23.52 -15.82
CA ASN A 56 34.61 -22.74 -17.06
C ASN A 56 34.89 -21.25 -16.84
N LEU A 57 35.06 -20.80 -15.60
CA LEU A 57 35.39 -19.42 -15.29
C LEU A 57 36.80 -19.08 -15.81
N PRO A 58 36.98 -17.94 -16.50
CA PRO A 58 38.29 -17.52 -17.00
C PRO A 58 39.28 -17.21 -15.86
N THR A 59 38.77 -16.96 -14.66
CA THR A 59 39.56 -16.69 -13.46
C THR A 59 39.98 -17.95 -12.71
N THR A 60 39.42 -19.12 -13.04
CA THR A 60 39.80 -20.39 -12.41
C THR A 60 40.98 -21.00 -13.15
N VAL A 61 42.09 -21.19 -12.44
CA VAL A 61 43.28 -21.87 -12.95
C VAL A 61 43.15 -23.37 -12.74
N THR A 62 42.74 -23.78 -11.54
CA THR A 62 42.59 -25.19 -11.15
C THR A 62 41.29 -25.37 -10.37
N PHE A 63 40.52 -26.40 -10.69
CA PHE A 63 39.37 -26.86 -9.90
C PHE A 63 39.21 -28.38 -10.08
N GLU A 64 39.83 -29.14 -9.17
CA GLU A 64 39.91 -30.60 -9.23
C GLU A 64 39.35 -31.24 -7.97
N GLU A 65 38.61 -32.34 -8.13
CA GLU A 65 38.10 -33.10 -6.98
C GLU A 65 39.26 -33.76 -6.24
N THR A 66 39.23 -33.67 -4.91
CA THR A 66 40.09 -34.49 -4.06
C THR A 66 39.41 -35.82 -3.73
N GLY A 67 40.13 -36.74 -3.11
CA GLY A 67 39.51 -37.95 -2.53
C GLY A 67 38.65 -37.67 -1.29
N GLU A 68 38.66 -36.44 -0.77
CA GLU A 68 37.86 -36.03 0.38
C GLU A 68 36.49 -35.48 -0.06
N PRO A 69 35.40 -35.78 0.66
CA PRO A 69 34.07 -35.26 0.32
C PRO A 69 34.04 -33.73 0.35
N ASN A 70 33.46 -33.13 -0.69
CA ASN A 70 33.27 -31.68 -0.80
C ASN A 70 34.55 -30.84 -0.79
N THR A 71 35.71 -31.46 -0.98
CA THR A 71 37.00 -30.77 -1.01
C THR A 71 37.61 -30.83 -2.41
N TYR A 72 38.15 -29.71 -2.86
CA TYR A 72 38.71 -29.51 -4.20
C TYR A 72 40.09 -28.86 -4.09
N ILE A 73 40.98 -29.17 -5.03
CA ILE A 73 42.16 -28.33 -5.27
C ILE A 73 41.71 -27.14 -6.10
N TYR A 74 41.91 -25.94 -5.57
CA TYR A 74 41.49 -24.69 -6.19
C TYR A 74 42.64 -23.71 -6.36
N GLU A 75 42.67 -23.06 -7.51
CA GLU A 75 43.59 -21.97 -7.82
C GLU A 75 42.86 -20.94 -8.69
N THR A 76 43.06 -19.66 -8.39
CA THR A 76 42.39 -18.55 -9.07
C THR A 76 43.37 -17.44 -9.44
N THR A 77 43.05 -16.69 -10.49
CA THR A 77 43.81 -15.49 -10.89
C THR A 77 43.38 -14.23 -10.15
N LEU A 78 42.28 -14.26 -9.39
CA LEU A 78 41.72 -13.07 -8.72
C LEU A 78 42.53 -12.62 -7.51
N PHE A 79 43.09 -13.58 -6.78
CA PHE A 79 43.91 -13.35 -5.59
C PHE A 79 44.95 -14.48 -5.47
N PRO A 80 46.07 -14.27 -4.75
CA PRO A 80 47.18 -15.21 -4.73
C PRO A 80 46.87 -16.42 -3.85
N TYR A 81 46.01 -17.31 -4.33
CA TYR A 81 45.61 -18.52 -3.61
C TYR A 81 45.73 -19.77 -4.47
N LYS A 82 46.35 -20.79 -3.87
CA LYS A 82 46.45 -22.14 -4.39
C LYS A 82 46.42 -23.11 -3.21
N GLY A 83 45.36 -23.89 -3.09
CA GLY A 83 45.19 -24.76 -1.94
C GLY A 83 43.91 -25.58 -1.96
N LYS A 84 43.50 -26.09 -0.79
CA LYS A 84 42.25 -26.83 -0.65
C LYS A 84 41.07 -25.87 -0.49
N MET A 85 40.03 -26.07 -1.28
CA MET A 85 38.74 -25.41 -1.11
C MET A 85 37.70 -26.43 -0.66
N LYS A 86 36.97 -26.13 0.41
CA LYS A 86 35.97 -27.01 0.98
C LYS A 86 34.59 -26.38 0.92
N ILE A 87 33.61 -27.13 0.42
CA ILE A 87 32.20 -26.72 0.44
C ILE A 87 31.63 -27.07 1.82
N LEU A 88 31.15 -26.05 2.54
CA LEU A 88 30.52 -26.20 3.85
C LEU A 88 29.02 -26.44 3.71
N ASN A 89 28.35 -25.66 2.87
CA ASN A 89 26.90 -25.70 2.73
C ASN A 89 26.48 -25.31 1.31
N VAL A 90 25.28 -25.75 0.95
CA VAL A 90 24.62 -25.40 -0.31
C VAL A 90 23.24 -24.90 0.02
N VAL A 91 22.96 -23.66 -0.37
CA VAL A 91 21.68 -22.99 -0.13
C VAL A 91 21.03 -22.74 -1.48
N VAL A 92 19.74 -23.09 -1.58
CA VAL A 92 18.92 -22.85 -2.76
C VAL A 92 17.58 -22.31 -2.26
N ASP A 93 17.32 -21.03 -2.52
CA ASP A 93 16.15 -20.31 -2.02
C ASP A 93 15.76 -19.19 -3.00
N ARG A 94 14.47 -18.85 -3.03
CA ARG A 94 13.96 -17.68 -3.76
C ARG A 94 14.21 -16.38 -3.01
N ASN A 95 14.26 -16.46 -1.67
CA ASN A 95 14.47 -15.31 -0.80
C ASN A 95 15.96 -15.05 -0.50
N LEU A 96 16.87 -15.71 -1.21
CA LEU A 96 18.29 -15.49 -1.03
C LEU A 96 18.63 -14.05 -1.46
N SER A 97 18.98 -13.21 -0.48
CA SER A 97 19.43 -11.84 -0.75
C SER A 97 20.86 -11.89 -1.27
N TYR A 98 21.08 -11.29 -2.44
CA TYR A 98 22.40 -11.02 -2.98
C TYR A 98 22.71 -9.54 -2.72
N TYR A 99 23.93 -9.21 -2.26
CA TYR A 99 24.26 -7.87 -1.72
C TYR A 99 24.11 -6.71 -2.72
N TYR A 100 23.93 -7.00 -4.01
CA TYR A 100 23.69 -6.00 -5.07
C TYR A 100 22.24 -5.96 -5.57
N ASP A 101 21.34 -6.67 -4.90
CA ASP A 101 19.93 -6.85 -5.29
C ASP A 101 19.06 -5.69 -4.74
N TYR A 102 19.49 -4.45 -4.98
CA TYR A 102 18.85 -3.27 -4.38
C TYR A 102 17.48 -2.92 -5.00
N ASP A 103 17.06 -3.53 -6.11
CA ASP A 103 15.79 -3.16 -6.78
C ASP A 103 15.00 -4.31 -7.41
N LEU A 104 15.40 -5.57 -7.22
CA LEU A 104 14.80 -6.68 -7.95
C LEU A 104 13.83 -7.46 -7.06
N ASN A 105 12.57 -7.02 -7.09
CA ASN A 105 11.41 -7.79 -6.62
C ASN A 105 11.15 -9.01 -7.53
N SER A 106 12.16 -9.83 -7.81
CA SER A 106 11.97 -11.11 -8.50
C SER A 106 11.73 -12.22 -7.47
N ASP A 107 10.67 -12.08 -6.66
CA ASP A 107 10.23 -13.06 -5.66
C ASP A 107 10.04 -14.49 -6.25
N ASP A 108 10.03 -14.60 -7.58
CA ASP A 108 9.83 -15.82 -8.34
C ASP A 108 11.12 -16.50 -8.83
N VAL A 109 12.29 -15.86 -8.74
CA VAL A 109 13.55 -16.43 -9.26
C VAL A 109 14.23 -17.26 -8.18
N LEU A 110 14.50 -18.52 -8.49
CA LEU A 110 15.23 -19.39 -7.59
C LEU A 110 16.73 -19.09 -7.71
N LYS A 111 17.36 -18.81 -6.57
CA LYS A 111 18.78 -18.49 -6.44
C LYS A 111 19.48 -19.62 -5.69
N GLY A 112 20.75 -19.81 -5.96
CA GLY A 112 21.58 -20.75 -5.22
C GLY A 112 22.95 -20.17 -4.92
N THR A 113 23.52 -20.56 -3.78
CA THR A 113 24.88 -20.21 -3.39
C THR A 113 25.56 -21.37 -2.67
N VAL A 114 26.89 -21.36 -2.68
CA VAL A 114 27.74 -22.30 -1.97
C VAL A 114 28.51 -21.54 -0.89
N GLU A 115 28.42 -22.01 0.35
CA GLU A 115 29.28 -21.54 1.43
C GLU A 115 30.58 -22.36 1.41
N ILE A 116 31.71 -21.66 1.43
CA ILE A 116 33.02 -22.23 1.13
C ILE A 116 34.00 -21.83 2.23
N GLU A 117 34.91 -22.74 2.56
CA GLU A 117 36.05 -22.55 3.44
C GLU A 117 37.35 -22.80 2.69
N PHE A 118 38.35 -21.97 2.94
CA PHE A 118 39.73 -22.21 2.54
C PHE A 118 40.57 -22.46 3.80
N PRO A 119 40.75 -23.72 4.23
CA PRO A 119 41.44 -24.08 5.48
C PRO A 119 42.88 -23.56 5.58
N ASP A 120 43.53 -23.28 4.44
CA ASP A 120 44.93 -22.88 4.39
C ASP A 120 45.14 -21.36 4.37
N LEU A 121 44.07 -20.55 4.47
CA LEU A 121 44.16 -19.08 4.45
C LEU A 121 44.51 -18.50 5.83
N GLU A 122 45.28 -17.41 5.81
CA GLU A 122 45.53 -16.57 6.98
C GLU A 122 44.26 -15.76 7.34
N GLU A 123 44.09 -15.42 8.62
CA GLU A 123 42.87 -14.79 9.16
C GLU A 123 42.57 -13.42 8.53
N ASP A 124 43.60 -12.67 8.16
CA ASP A 124 43.51 -11.34 7.55
C ASP A 124 43.50 -11.35 6.02
N PHE A 125 43.57 -12.53 5.38
CA PHE A 125 43.67 -12.65 3.92
C PHE A 125 42.53 -11.92 3.19
N PHE A 126 41.29 -12.13 3.63
CA PHE A 126 40.12 -11.48 3.04
C PHE A 126 40.07 -9.97 3.30
N GLN A 127 40.70 -9.49 4.37
CA GLN A 127 40.81 -8.07 4.63
C GLN A 127 41.80 -7.42 3.64
N ILE A 128 42.95 -8.06 3.43
CA ILE A 128 43.99 -7.61 2.49
C ILE A 128 43.48 -7.67 1.04
N HIS A 129 42.77 -8.75 0.69
CA HIS A 129 42.27 -9.01 -0.67
C HIS A 129 40.77 -8.74 -0.85
N SER A 130 40.19 -7.85 -0.03
CA SER A 130 38.73 -7.60 0.05
C SER A 130 38.02 -7.37 -1.28
N HIS A 131 38.63 -6.63 -2.20
CA HIS A 131 38.03 -6.40 -3.52
C HIS A 131 38.03 -7.67 -4.38
N SER A 132 39.16 -8.36 -4.45
CA SER A 132 39.30 -9.60 -5.22
C SER A 132 38.45 -10.74 -4.66
N SER A 133 38.38 -10.85 -3.33
CA SER A 133 37.51 -11.83 -2.67
C SER A 133 36.04 -11.52 -2.92
N ALA A 134 35.63 -10.26 -2.86
CA ALA A 134 34.27 -9.87 -3.20
C ALA A 134 33.93 -10.21 -4.66
N LEU A 135 34.86 -9.99 -5.62
CA LEU A 135 34.64 -10.40 -7.01
C LEU A 135 34.50 -11.93 -7.16
N TRP A 136 35.31 -12.69 -6.45
CA TRP A 136 35.23 -14.15 -6.44
C TRP A 136 33.93 -14.66 -5.80
N GLU A 137 33.49 -14.07 -4.69
CA GLU A 137 32.25 -14.45 -4.00
C GLU A 137 31.03 -14.34 -4.91
N ARG A 138 31.00 -13.33 -5.80
CA ARG A 138 29.94 -13.17 -6.81
C ARG A 138 29.84 -14.36 -7.75
N GLN A 139 30.94 -15.07 -7.98
CA GLN A 139 31.01 -16.26 -8.84
C GLN A 139 30.42 -17.50 -8.15
N ASN A 140 30.06 -17.40 -6.86
CA ASN A 140 29.43 -18.51 -6.12
C ASN A 140 27.90 -18.51 -6.19
N PHE A 141 27.30 -17.49 -6.78
CA PHE A 141 25.86 -17.38 -6.96
C PHE A 141 25.44 -17.81 -8.36
N LEU A 142 24.42 -18.67 -8.44
CA LEU A 142 23.73 -18.98 -9.70
C LEU A 142 22.24 -18.71 -9.59
N PHE A 143 21.64 -18.39 -10.73
CA PHE A 143 20.23 -18.07 -10.88
C PHE A 143 19.56 -19.11 -11.77
N PHE A 144 18.37 -19.59 -11.40
CA PHE A 144 17.64 -20.58 -12.19
C PHE A 144 16.60 -19.90 -13.08
N ILE A 145 16.87 -19.86 -14.39
CA ILE A 145 15.98 -19.29 -15.41
C ILE A 145 15.85 -20.28 -16.56
N ASP A 146 14.68 -20.37 -17.18
CA ASP A 146 14.44 -21.19 -18.39
C ASP A 146 14.95 -22.63 -18.27
N ASN A 147 14.78 -23.21 -17.08
CA ASN A 147 15.23 -24.56 -16.71
C ASN A 147 16.75 -24.77 -16.73
N ARG A 148 17.55 -23.71 -16.62
CA ARG A 148 19.01 -23.78 -16.49
C ARG A 148 19.51 -22.88 -15.37
N TRP A 149 20.64 -23.26 -14.78
CA TRP A 149 21.39 -22.40 -13.88
C TRP A 149 22.33 -21.52 -14.70
N ILE A 150 22.33 -20.22 -14.43
CA ILE A 150 23.19 -19.24 -15.08
C ILE A 150 24.03 -18.49 -14.04
N GLY A 151 25.21 -18.02 -14.45
CA GLY A 151 26.12 -17.23 -13.62
C GLY A 151 25.62 -15.81 -13.37
N ALA A 152 26.25 -15.12 -12.42
CA ALA A 152 25.94 -13.73 -12.11
C ALA A 152 26.28 -12.75 -13.27
N ASP A 153 27.23 -13.11 -14.13
CA ASP A 153 27.56 -12.40 -15.37
C ASP A 153 26.43 -12.51 -16.40
N GLN A 154 25.97 -13.74 -16.65
CA GLN A 154 24.86 -14.03 -17.57
C GLN A 154 23.53 -13.49 -17.04
N TRP A 155 23.36 -13.44 -15.73
CA TRP A 155 22.20 -12.82 -15.09
C TRP A 155 22.12 -11.34 -15.44
N ARG A 156 23.23 -10.59 -15.39
CA ARG A 156 23.24 -9.18 -15.78
C ARG A 156 22.90 -8.98 -17.24
N GLU A 157 23.44 -9.80 -18.13
CA GLU A 157 23.10 -9.73 -19.57
C GLU A 157 21.60 -10.02 -19.79
N PHE A 158 21.06 -11.04 -19.10
CA PHE A 158 19.64 -11.35 -19.14
C PHE A 158 18.79 -10.19 -18.60
N GLU A 159 19.21 -9.55 -17.51
CA GLU A 159 18.54 -8.37 -16.97
C GLU A 159 18.61 -7.20 -17.94
N ASP A 160 19.78 -6.86 -18.46
CA ASP A 160 19.95 -5.78 -19.43
C ASP A 160 19.04 -6.02 -20.65
N GLU A 161 18.96 -7.24 -21.18
CA GLU A 161 18.06 -7.57 -22.30
C GLU A 161 16.58 -7.42 -21.95
N ASN A 162 16.16 -7.82 -20.74
CA ASN A 162 14.77 -7.74 -20.31
C ASN A 162 14.36 -6.34 -19.82
N GLU A 163 15.26 -5.59 -19.22
CA GLU A 163 15.11 -4.17 -18.89
C GLU A 163 15.08 -3.33 -20.17
N ILE A 164 15.95 -3.61 -21.15
CA ILE A 164 15.93 -2.93 -22.46
C ILE A 164 14.63 -3.23 -23.21
N SER A 165 14.06 -4.43 -23.09
CA SER A 165 12.74 -4.77 -23.64
C SER A 165 11.61 -3.96 -23.00
N THR A 166 11.73 -3.61 -21.71
CA THR A 166 10.77 -2.72 -21.04
C THR A 166 11.07 -1.23 -21.25
N ALA A 167 12.33 -0.84 -21.48
CA ALA A 167 12.76 0.54 -21.74
C ALA A 167 12.51 0.97 -23.19
N HIS A 168 12.68 0.10 -24.19
CA HIS A 168 12.27 0.39 -25.57
C HIS A 168 10.75 0.37 -25.77
N ALA A 169 9.99 -0.29 -24.88
CA ALA A 169 8.54 -0.16 -24.84
C ALA A 169 8.07 1.22 -24.29
N GLN A 170 8.94 1.97 -23.60
CA GLN A 170 8.61 3.31 -23.08
C GLN A 170 8.77 4.44 -24.11
N CYS A 171 9.38 4.17 -25.27
CA CYS A 171 9.47 5.13 -26.39
C CYS A 171 8.48 4.85 -27.53
N ALA A 172 7.47 4.00 -27.32
CA ALA A 172 6.30 3.92 -28.18
C ALA A 172 5.17 4.76 -27.55
N PRO A 173 4.43 5.60 -28.30
CA PRO A 173 3.31 6.37 -27.75
C PRO A 173 2.32 5.39 -27.13
N SER A 174 2.24 5.42 -25.80
CA SER A 174 1.57 4.42 -25.00
C SER A 174 0.08 4.38 -25.34
N LYS A 175 -0.35 3.23 -25.88
CA LYS A 175 -1.75 2.82 -25.86
C LYS A 175 -2.15 2.73 -24.39
N PHE A 176 -2.93 3.71 -23.96
CA PHE A 176 -3.47 3.97 -22.61
C PHE A 176 -4.28 2.82 -21.96
N TRP A 177 -4.22 1.59 -22.48
CA TRP A 177 -5.09 0.47 -22.12
C TRP A 177 -4.34 -0.88 -22.04
N SER A 178 -3.15 -0.92 -21.44
CA SER A 178 -2.51 -2.19 -21.07
C SER A 178 -2.78 -2.55 -19.59
N LYS A 179 -2.94 -3.85 -19.39
CA LYS A 179 -3.57 -4.58 -18.27
C LYS A 179 -2.95 -4.44 -16.87
N ASP A 180 -1.93 -3.60 -16.68
CA ASP A 180 -1.15 -3.50 -15.44
C ASP A 180 -1.33 -2.18 -14.68
N ASN A 181 -2.50 -1.56 -14.81
CA ASN A 181 -2.80 -0.36 -14.04
C ASN A 181 -3.27 -0.70 -12.62
N LYS A 182 -2.40 -1.31 -11.80
CA LYS A 182 -2.56 -1.40 -10.33
C LYS A 182 -2.81 -0.02 -9.70
N ILE A 183 -2.29 1.01 -10.36
CA ILE A 183 -2.52 2.43 -10.06
C ILE A 183 -4.00 2.78 -10.33
N LEU A 184 -4.58 2.52 -11.51
CA LEU A 184 -6.00 2.81 -11.75
C LEU A 184 -6.94 2.03 -10.83
N THR A 185 -6.64 0.76 -10.49
CA THR A 185 -7.47 0.01 -9.53
C THR A 185 -7.44 0.60 -8.11
N ALA A 186 -6.38 1.30 -7.70
CA ALA A 186 -6.34 2.03 -6.43
C ALA A 186 -6.96 3.44 -6.53
N PHE A 187 -6.78 4.13 -7.66
CA PHE A 187 -7.27 5.50 -7.85
C PHE A 187 -8.76 5.58 -8.18
N ILE A 188 -9.36 4.57 -8.82
CA ILE A 188 -10.80 4.53 -9.09
C ILE A 188 -11.64 4.52 -7.79
N PRO A 189 -11.42 3.62 -6.81
CA PRO A 189 -12.19 3.64 -5.57
C PRO A 189 -11.92 4.91 -4.75
N LEU A 190 -10.70 5.45 -4.78
CA LEU A 190 -10.38 6.74 -4.15
C LEU A 190 -11.16 7.88 -4.80
N GLY A 191 -11.21 7.94 -6.13
CA GLY A 191 -11.96 8.93 -6.89
C GLY A 191 -13.47 8.85 -6.64
N VAL A 192 -14.03 7.64 -6.62
CA VAL A 192 -15.44 7.40 -6.26
C VAL A 192 -15.71 7.85 -4.82
N PHE A 193 -14.83 7.54 -3.87
CA PHE A 193 -14.96 7.97 -2.48
C PHE A 193 -14.96 9.50 -2.35
N VAL A 194 -14.03 10.19 -3.02
CA VAL A 194 -13.95 11.66 -3.02
C VAL A 194 -15.22 12.28 -3.64
N LEU A 195 -15.74 11.73 -4.74
CA LEU A 195 -16.97 12.24 -5.35
C LEU A 195 -18.19 12.03 -4.46
N VAL A 196 -18.33 10.87 -3.81
CA VAL A 196 -19.40 10.61 -2.83
C VAL A 196 -19.27 11.55 -1.63
N PHE A 197 -18.05 11.78 -1.14
CA PHE A 197 -17.78 12.66 -0.02
C PHE A 197 -18.15 14.12 -0.33
N ILE A 198 -17.74 14.63 -1.50
CA ILE A 198 -18.13 15.97 -1.99
C ILE A 198 -19.65 16.08 -2.17
N PHE A 199 -20.29 15.03 -2.70
CA PHE A 199 -21.75 15.00 -2.86
C PHE A 199 -22.49 15.05 -1.51
N VAL A 200 -22.02 14.33 -0.50
CA VAL A 200 -22.61 14.36 0.85
C VAL A 200 -22.45 15.74 1.50
N ILE A 201 -21.25 16.35 1.42
CA ILE A 201 -21.00 17.69 1.97
C ILE A 201 -21.85 18.75 1.25
N SER A 202 -21.90 18.71 -0.08
CA SER A 202 -22.70 19.68 -0.84
C SER A 202 -24.19 19.55 -0.54
N ARG A 203 -24.69 18.33 -0.29
CA ARG A 203 -26.07 18.09 0.13
C ARG A 203 -26.34 18.52 1.57
N SER A 204 -25.41 18.31 2.51
CA SER A 204 -25.56 18.74 3.90
C SER A 204 -25.56 20.28 3.99
N ASN A 205 -24.67 20.95 3.27
CA ASN A 205 -24.60 22.41 3.23
C ASN A 205 -25.88 23.05 2.68
N LYS A 206 -26.53 22.43 1.67
CA LYS A 206 -27.84 22.89 1.17
C LYS A 206 -28.96 22.70 2.21
N MET A 207 -28.91 21.64 3.01
CA MET A 207 -29.88 21.42 4.08
C MET A 207 -29.66 22.39 5.26
N GLN A 208 -28.41 22.66 5.63
CA GLN A 208 -28.06 23.63 6.68
C GLN A 208 -28.51 25.05 6.29
N LYS A 209 -28.28 25.50 5.05
CA LYS A 209 -28.78 26.80 4.58
C LYS A 209 -30.30 26.94 4.73
N LYS A 210 -31.05 25.88 4.38
CA LYS A 210 -32.52 25.85 4.55
C LYS A 210 -32.95 25.79 6.02
N GLN A 211 -32.11 25.28 6.92
CA GLN A 211 -32.37 25.33 8.35
C GLN A 211 -32.11 26.72 8.90
N ILE A 212 -30.98 27.36 8.55
CA ILE A 212 -30.64 28.73 8.96
C ILE A 212 -31.73 29.71 8.54
N GLU A 213 -32.20 29.65 7.29
CA GLU A 213 -33.29 30.51 6.80
C GLU A 213 -34.59 30.33 7.59
N LYS A 214 -34.88 29.10 8.07
CA LYS A 214 -36.03 28.84 8.95
C LYS A 214 -35.79 29.34 10.38
N TYR A 215 -34.57 29.25 10.88
CA TYR A 215 -34.19 29.80 12.18
C TYR A 215 -34.32 31.34 12.17
N ASP A 216 -33.83 32.01 11.13
CA ASP A 216 -33.94 33.47 10.99
C ASP A 216 -35.41 33.92 10.93
N LEU A 217 -36.24 33.21 10.16
CA LEU A 217 -37.68 33.49 10.09
C LEU A 217 -38.39 33.26 11.44
N SER A 218 -37.96 32.24 12.20
CA SER A 218 -38.52 31.98 13.53
C SER A 218 -38.10 33.03 14.57
N MET A 219 -36.86 33.52 14.48
CA MET A 219 -36.35 34.62 15.31
C MET A 219 -37.09 35.92 15.04
N GLN A 220 -37.32 36.27 13.76
CA GLN A 220 -38.11 37.46 13.42
C GLN A 220 -39.53 37.41 14.01
N ARG A 221 -40.19 36.25 13.94
CA ARG A 221 -41.52 36.08 14.57
C ARG A 221 -41.48 36.21 16.08
N GLN A 222 -40.39 35.77 16.71
CA GLN A 222 -40.21 35.90 18.16
C GLN A 222 -39.97 37.36 18.55
N GLU A 223 -39.18 38.11 17.79
CA GLU A 223 -38.98 39.55 18.00
C GLU A 223 -40.28 40.34 17.85
N ASP A 224 -41.08 40.03 16.82
CA ASP A 224 -42.38 40.68 16.62
C ASP A 224 -43.37 40.34 17.74
N ALA A 225 -43.39 39.10 18.21
CA ALA A 225 -44.20 38.70 19.36
C ALA A 225 -43.78 39.43 20.65
N ILE A 226 -42.47 39.61 20.89
CA ILE A 226 -41.96 40.37 22.03
C ILE A 226 -42.39 41.85 21.93
N LYS A 227 -42.32 42.46 20.74
CA LYS A 227 -42.79 43.84 20.53
C LYS A 227 -44.29 43.98 20.79
N GLN A 228 -45.10 43.03 20.33
CA GLN A 228 -46.54 43.00 20.60
C GLN A 228 -46.82 42.83 22.10
N GLN A 229 -46.05 41.99 22.78
CA GLN A 229 -46.17 41.81 24.23
C GLN A 229 -45.81 43.09 25.00
N GLN A 230 -44.75 43.80 24.60
CA GLN A 230 -44.39 45.10 25.17
C GLN A 230 -45.47 46.16 24.95
N GLN A 231 -46.10 46.19 23.77
CA GLN A 231 -47.22 47.09 23.50
C GLN A 231 -48.44 46.74 24.36
N ALA A 232 -48.76 45.46 24.50
CA ALA A 232 -49.84 45.00 25.36
C ALA A 232 -49.60 45.37 26.84
N PHE A 233 -48.36 45.29 27.32
CA PHE A 233 -48.00 45.74 28.67
C PHE A 233 -48.20 47.25 28.85
N LYS A 234 -47.79 48.08 27.89
CA LYS A 234 -48.04 49.53 27.95
C LYS A 234 -49.53 49.86 28.00
N LEU A 235 -50.34 49.22 27.16
CA LEU A 235 -51.79 49.41 27.18
C LEU A 235 -52.42 48.92 28.50
N ALA A 236 -51.90 47.84 29.08
CA ALA A 236 -52.33 47.37 30.39
C ALA A 236 -52.00 48.39 31.49
N GLU A 237 -50.80 48.98 31.48
CA GLU A 237 -50.40 50.05 32.40
C GLU A 237 -51.30 51.28 32.27
N GLU A 238 -51.59 51.72 31.04
CA GLU A 238 -52.51 52.82 30.77
C GLU A 238 -53.93 52.50 31.26
N SER A 239 -54.42 51.28 31.04
CA SER A 239 -55.75 50.85 31.51
C SER A 239 -55.85 50.82 33.04
N LEU A 240 -54.77 50.42 33.73
CA LEU A 240 -54.69 50.44 35.19
C LEU A 240 -54.64 51.86 35.74
N ALA A 241 -53.95 52.78 35.05
CA ALA A 241 -53.95 54.20 35.41
C ALA A 241 -55.37 54.79 35.30
N LEU A 242 -56.07 54.54 34.19
CA LEU A 242 -57.45 54.98 33.99
C LEU A 242 -58.42 54.38 35.03
N GLN A 243 -58.26 53.10 35.39
CA GLN A 243 -59.07 52.48 36.45
C GLN A 243 -58.83 53.13 37.82
N LYS A 244 -57.58 53.48 38.14
CA LYS A 244 -57.27 54.22 39.38
C LYS A 244 -57.94 55.59 39.37
N GLU A 245 -57.85 56.33 38.26
CA GLU A 245 -58.52 57.63 38.12
C GLU A 245 -60.04 57.49 38.29
N GLN A 246 -60.68 56.53 37.64
CA GLN A 246 -62.12 56.27 37.81
C GLN A 246 -62.48 55.94 39.26
N THR A 247 -61.67 55.12 39.94
CA THR A 247 -61.89 54.76 41.35
C THR A 247 -61.74 55.97 42.27
N ASP A 248 -60.77 56.85 42.00
CA ASP A 248 -60.57 58.07 42.78
C ASP A 248 -61.67 59.11 42.52
N TYR A 249 -62.15 59.26 41.28
CA TYR A 249 -63.33 60.06 40.96
C TYR A 249 -64.59 59.56 41.68
N LEU A 250 -64.83 58.24 41.70
CA LEU A 250 -65.95 57.65 42.43
C LEU A 250 -65.83 57.90 43.94
N ARG A 251 -64.63 57.82 44.52
CA ARG A 251 -64.38 58.17 45.92
C ARG A 251 -64.64 59.65 46.22
N GLN A 252 -64.27 60.56 45.33
CA GLN A 252 -64.55 61.99 45.49
C GLN A 252 -66.06 62.25 45.44
N LEU A 253 -66.79 61.68 44.48
CA LEU A 253 -68.25 61.80 44.40
C LEU A 253 -68.96 61.24 45.64
N LEU A 254 -68.45 60.17 46.24
CA LEU A 254 -68.97 59.64 47.50
C LEU A 254 -68.67 60.52 48.72
N LYS A 255 -67.57 61.29 48.70
CA LYS A 255 -67.24 62.27 49.76
C LYS A 255 -68.09 63.53 49.65
N ASP A 256 -68.34 64.05 48.45
CA ASP A 256 -69.17 65.25 48.23
C ASP A 256 -70.66 65.01 48.54
N LYS A 257 -71.09 63.75 48.67
CA LYS A 257 -72.46 63.37 49.06
C LYS A 257 -72.69 63.25 50.57
N LYS A 258 -71.67 63.50 51.40
CA LYS A 258 -71.76 63.57 52.86
C LYS A 258 -71.68 65.02 53.34
#